data_AF-A0A2D8BAR7-F1
#
_entry.id   AF-A0A2D8BAR7-F1
#
_cell.length_a   1.000
_cell.length_b   1.000
_cell.length_c   1.000
_cell.angle_alpha   90.00
_cell.angle_beta   90.00
_cell.angle_gamma   90.00
#
_symmetry.space_group_name_H-M   'P 1'
#
loop_
_entity.id
_entity.type
_entity.pdbx_description
1 polymer ?
#
loop_
_entity_poly.entity_id
_entity_poly.type
_entity_poly.pdbx_seq_one_letter_code
_entity_poly.pdbx_strand_id
1 'polypeptide(L)'
;MFDLGFSELLVIAVVALVVLGPERLPKAARFAGLWVRKARAQWYSVKSEFEREMAAEDLKRSIGDPARALRGDVEDIRRELDETSAQTGSALREAEASTRDEPAPAAAKPTDEPDEQPRDQPTGDAAANDAGDTPTQPSLLPPRRDD
;
A
#
# COMPACT_ATOMS: atom_id res chain seq x y z
N MET A 1 1.92 -10.93 13.30
CA MET A 1 2.29 -10.98 14.73
C MET A 1 2.30 -9.54 15.22
N PHE A 2 1.21 -9.10 15.82
CA PHE A 2 1.09 -7.75 16.38
C PHE A 2 1.10 -7.91 17.89
N ASP A 3 2.30 -8.03 18.45
CA ASP A 3 2.50 -8.07 19.89
C ASP A 3 2.34 -6.65 20.43
N LEU A 4 1.09 -6.27 20.73
CA LEU A 4 0.74 -5.09 21.51
C LEU A 4 1.21 -5.28 22.96
N GLY A 5 2.52 -5.27 23.15
CA GLY A 5 3.20 -5.37 24.43
C GLY A 5 3.59 -3.99 24.97
N PHE A 6 4.08 -3.99 26.21
CA PHE A 6 4.59 -2.77 26.85
C PHE A 6 5.77 -2.15 26.07
N SER A 7 6.64 -2.99 25.49
CA SER A 7 7.76 -2.57 24.66
C SER A 7 7.32 -1.77 23.42
N GLU A 8 6.36 -2.28 22.67
CA GLU A 8 5.84 -1.64 21.46
C GLU A 8 5.19 -0.29 21.80
N LEU A 9 4.41 -0.24 22.88
CA LEU A 9 3.80 0.98 23.39
C LEU A 9 4.85 2.04 23.74
N LEU A 10 5.98 1.64 24.33
CA LEU A 10 7.08 2.54 24.66
C LEU A 10 7.74 3.09 23.38
N VAL A 11 7.99 2.25 22.38
CA VAL A 11 8.57 2.70 21.09
C VAL A 11 7.64 3.70 20.41
N ILE A 12 6.34 3.40 20.34
CA ILE A 12 5.33 4.32 19.77
C ILE A 12 5.29 5.64 20.57
N ALA A 13 5.35 5.58 21.91
CA ALA A 13 5.37 6.78 22.74
C ALA A 13 6.60 7.65 22.45
N VAL A 14 7.79 7.05 22.31
CA VAL A 14 9.01 7.77 21.94
C VAL A 14 8.88 8.40 20.56
N VAL A 15 8.42 7.65 19.56
CA VAL A 15 8.21 8.19 18.20
C VAL A 15 7.21 9.35 18.23
N ALA A 16 6.10 9.20 18.95
CA ALA A 16 5.11 10.26 19.11
C ALA A 16 5.68 11.50 19.83
N LEU A 17 6.57 11.33 20.81
CA LEU A 17 7.26 12.45 21.47
C LEU A 17 8.18 13.20 20.51
N VAL A 18 8.88 12.50 19.61
CA VAL A 18 9.78 13.13 18.63
C VAL A 18 9.01 13.85 17.53
N VAL A 19 7.99 13.19 16.96
CA VAL A 19 7.23 13.73 15.82
C VAL A 19 6.30 14.86 16.24
N LEU A 20 5.53 14.64 17.31
CA LEU A 20 4.53 15.60 17.76
C LEU A 20 5.12 16.60 18.76
N GLY A 21 6.16 16.21 19.49
CA GLY A 21 6.77 16.99 20.57
C GLY A 21 6.18 16.64 21.96
N PRO A 22 7.00 16.70 23.03
CA PRO A 22 6.58 16.38 24.39
C PRO A 22 5.47 17.28 24.93
N GLU A 23 5.37 18.51 24.46
CA GLU A 23 4.34 19.46 24.92
C GLU A 23 2.98 19.22 24.27
N ARG A 24 2.96 18.60 23.08
CA ARG A 24 1.75 18.45 22.25
C ARG A 24 1.09 17.09 22.43
N LEU A 25 1.87 16.05 22.71
CA LEU A 25 1.37 14.70 23.04
C LEU A 25 0.35 14.67 24.20
N PRO A 26 0.59 15.30 25.37
CA PRO A 26 -0.38 15.30 26.46
C PRO A 26 -1.66 16.05 26.09
N LYS A 27 -1.55 17.07 25.23
CA LYS A 27 -2.71 17.81 24.71
C LYS A 27 -3.54 16.92 23.78
N ALA A 28 -2.90 16.19 22.87
CA ALA A 28 -3.56 15.23 21.98
C ALA A 28 -4.22 14.07 22.75
N ALA A 29 -3.53 13.50 23.73
CA ALA A 29 -4.07 12.43 24.58
C ALA A 29 -5.30 12.90 25.37
N ARG A 30 -5.30 14.15 25.86
CA ARG A 30 -6.47 14.75 26.50
C ARG A 30 -7.64 14.90 25.54
N PHE A 31 -7.41 15.36 24.31
CA PHE A 31 -8.46 15.42 23.30
C PHE A 31 -8.99 14.03 22.96
N ALA A 32 -8.13 13.09 22.59
CA ALA A 32 -8.51 11.72 22.29
C ALA A 32 -9.28 11.08 23.46
N GLY A 33 -8.82 11.27 24.69
CA GLY A 33 -9.49 10.76 25.89
C GLY A 33 -10.89 11.34 26.10
N LEU A 34 -11.11 12.63 25.86
CA LEU A 34 -12.44 13.25 25.94
C LEU A 34 -13.39 12.70 24.88
N TRP A 35 -12.89 12.51 23.65
CA TRP A 35 -13.66 11.93 22.55
C TRP A 35 -14.00 10.46 22.79
N VAL A 36 -13.02 9.66 23.22
CA VAL A 36 -13.22 8.26 23.60
C VAL A 36 -14.19 8.15 24.77
N ARG A 37 -14.11 9.04 25.77
CA ARG A 37 -15.07 9.06 26.90
C ARG A 37 -16.49 9.32 26.42
N LYS A 38 -16.68 10.27 25.50
CA LYS A 38 -17.99 10.59 24.95
C LYS A 38 -18.53 9.45 24.08
N ALA A 39 -17.70 8.85 23.23
CA ALA A 39 -18.06 7.66 22.45
C ALA A 39 -18.43 6.49 23.36
N ARG A 40 -17.62 6.22 24.38
CA ARG A 40 -17.89 5.17 25.37
C ARG A 40 -19.20 5.38 26.10
N ALA A 41 -19.56 6.62 26.46
CA ALA A 41 -20.84 6.93 27.08
C ALA A 41 -22.03 6.61 26.15
N GLN A 42 -21.91 6.90 24.85
CA GLN A 42 -22.94 6.54 23.86
C GLN A 42 -23.02 5.02 23.64
N TRP A 43 -21.90 4.32 23.75
CA TRP A 43 -21.89 2.86 23.64
C TRP A 43 -22.54 2.19 24.86
N TYR A 44 -22.39 2.77 26.06
CA TYR A 44 -23.07 2.28 27.25
C TYR A 44 -24.59 2.48 27.19
N SER A 45 -25.07 3.62 26.67
CA SER A 45 -26.52 3.83 26.50
C SER A 45 -27.09 2.87 25.46
N VAL A 46 -26.42 2.72 24.31
CA VAL A 46 -26.82 1.76 23.29
C VAL A 46 -26.79 0.35 23.85
N LYS A 47 -25.73 -0.06 24.56
CA LYS A 47 -25.65 -1.38 25.20
C LYS A 47 -26.77 -1.61 26.22
N SER A 48 -27.14 -0.60 27.01
CA SER A 48 -28.19 -0.72 28.03
C SER A 48 -29.61 -0.81 27.46
N GLU A 49 -29.81 -0.32 26.24
CA GLU A 49 -31.04 -0.51 25.45
C GLU A 49 -30.98 -1.84 24.69
N PHE A 50 -29.81 -2.22 24.17
CA PHE A 50 -29.56 -3.49 23.47
C PHE A 50 -29.70 -4.72 24.38
N GLU A 51 -29.24 -4.65 25.64
CA GLU A 51 -29.41 -5.72 26.64
C GLU A 51 -30.86 -5.85 27.14
N ARG A 52 -31.69 -4.83 26.90
CA ARG A 52 -33.10 -4.82 27.32
C ARG A 52 -34.05 -5.31 26.23
N GLU A 53 -33.65 -5.18 24.96
CA GLU A 53 -34.44 -5.62 23.79
C GLU A 53 -33.89 -6.91 23.12
N MET A 54 -32.57 -7.16 23.13
CA MET A 54 -31.94 -8.28 22.42
C MET A 54 -31.35 -9.31 23.38
N ALA A 55 -32.22 -10.15 23.94
CA ALA A 55 -31.83 -11.49 24.32
C ALA A 55 -31.49 -12.30 23.05
N ALA A 56 -30.22 -12.23 22.65
CA ALA A 56 -29.44 -13.33 22.09
C ALA A 56 -29.74 -13.92 20.68
N GLU A 57 -30.34 -13.21 19.70
CA GLU A 57 -30.37 -13.75 18.32
C GLU A 57 -29.85 -12.82 17.20
N ASP A 58 -29.96 -11.50 17.30
CA ASP A 58 -29.63 -10.61 16.15
C ASP A 58 -28.20 -10.07 16.10
N LEU A 59 -27.44 -10.13 17.20
CA LEU A 59 -26.04 -9.66 17.19
C LEU A 59 -25.13 -10.54 16.33
N LYS A 60 -25.46 -11.83 16.20
CA LYS A 60 -24.71 -12.77 15.34
C LYS A 60 -24.98 -12.54 13.84
N ARG A 61 -26.09 -11.88 13.50
CA ARG A 61 -26.49 -11.57 12.12
C ARG A 61 -26.01 -10.19 11.66
N SER A 62 -25.97 -9.23 12.58
CA SER A 62 -25.55 -7.83 12.32
C SER A 62 -24.04 -7.61 12.43
N ILE A 63 -23.35 -8.34 13.30
CA ILE A 63 -21.91 -8.64 13.13
C ILE A 63 -21.82 -9.86 12.22
N GLY A 64 -22.43 -9.76 11.04
CA GLY A 64 -22.25 -10.74 9.98
C GLY A 64 -20.76 -10.76 9.69
N ASP A 65 -20.13 -11.87 10.09
CA ASP A 65 -18.73 -12.21 9.87
C ASP A 65 -18.25 -11.54 8.57
N PRO A 66 -17.41 -10.49 8.61
CA PRO A 66 -17.00 -9.78 7.39
C PRO A 66 -16.43 -10.75 6.35
N ALA A 67 -15.91 -11.90 6.80
CA ALA A 67 -15.51 -13.01 5.95
C ALA A 67 -16.63 -13.62 5.09
N ARG A 68 -17.91 -13.57 5.50
CA ARG A 68 -19.06 -14.06 4.71
C ARG A 68 -19.48 -13.07 3.62
N ALA A 69 -19.53 -11.77 3.92
CA ALA A 69 -19.79 -10.75 2.90
C ALA A 69 -18.67 -10.77 1.84
N LEU A 70 -17.42 -10.79 2.29
CA LEU A 70 -16.25 -10.90 1.41
C LEU A 70 -16.24 -12.21 0.60
N ARG A 71 -16.70 -13.34 1.16
CA ARG A 71 -16.84 -14.60 0.40
C ARG A 71 -17.92 -14.53 -0.66
N GLY A 72 -19.05 -13.88 -0.38
CA GLY A 72 -20.12 -13.68 -1.37
C GLY A 72 -19.62 -12.86 -2.55
N ASP A 73 -19.02 -11.70 -2.27
CA ASP A 73 -18.49 -10.79 -3.30
C ASP A 73 -17.42 -11.49 -4.16
N VAL A 74 -16.55 -12.30 -3.56
CA VAL A 74 -15.51 -13.05 -4.29
C VAL A 74 -16.11 -14.15 -5.18
N GLU A 75 -17.18 -14.81 -4.74
CA GLU A 75 -17.85 -15.84 -5.54
C GLU A 75 -18.57 -15.23 -6.75
N ASP A 76 -19.21 -14.07 -6.56
CA ASP A 76 -19.88 -13.33 -7.64
C ASP A 76 -18.88 -12.83 -8.68
N ILE A 77 -17.75 -12.25 -8.23
CA ILE A 77 -16.66 -11.84 -9.12
C ILE A 77 -16.12 -13.04 -9.91
N ARG A 78 -15.95 -14.21 -9.27
CA ARG A 78 -15.47 -15.42 -9.96
C ARG A 78 -16.43 -15.88 -11.06
N ARG A 79 -17.73 -15.86 -10.79
CA ARG A 79 -18.76 -16.21 -11.79
C ARG A 79 -18.75 -15.26 -12.97
N GLU A 80 -18.66 -13.97 -12.71
CA GLU A 80 -18.60 -12.94 -13.77
C GLU A 80 -17.33 -13.08 -14.62
N LEU A 81 -16.19 -13.42 -13.99
CA LEU A 81 -14.95 -13.72 -14.71
C LEU A 81 -15.05 -15.00 -15.55
N ASP A 82 -15.61 -16.08 -15.02
CA ASP A 82 -15.80 -17.34 -15.75
C ASP A 82 -16.71 -17.13 -16.96
N GLU A 83 -17.83 -16.42 -16.80
CA GLU A 83 -18.74 -16.08 -17.89
C GLU A 83 -18.06 -15.20 -18.95
N THR A 84 -17.34 -14.17 -18.53
CA THR A 84 -16.60 -13.26 -19.43
C THR A 84 -15.50 -14.01 -20.18
N SER A 85 -14.78 -14.91 -19.50
CA SER A 85 -13.72 -15.71 -20.11
C SER A 85 -14.28 -16.73 -21.11
N ALA A 86 -15.44 -17.32 -20.84
CA ALA A 86 -16.11 -18.24 -21.75
C ALA A 86 -16.62 -17.52 -23.01
N GLN A 87 -17.18 -16.31 -22.87
CA GLN A 87 -17.60 -15.47 -23.99
C GLN A 87 -16.41 -15.02 -24.82
N THR A 88 -15.34 -14.56 -24.16
CA THR A 88 -14.10 -14.13 -24.82
C THR A 88 -13.42 -15.29 -25.54
N GLY A 89 -13.31 -16.46 -24.90
CA GLY A 89 -12.74 -17.66 -25.50
C GLY A 89 -13.53 -18.17 -26.70
N SER A 90 -14.85 -18.03 -26.67
CA SER A 90 -15.72 -18.37 -27.81
C SER A 90 -15.52 -17.40 -28.98
N ALA A 91 -15.47 -16.09 -28.70
CA ALA A 91 -15.21 -15.06 -29.70
C ALA A 91 -13.81 -15.18 -30.33
N LEU A 92 -12.79 -15.51 -29.53
CA LEU A 92 -11.44 -15.79 -30.05
C LEU A 92 -11.40 -17.05 -30.91
N ARG A 93 -12.10 -18.12 -30.51
CA ARG A 93 -12.19 -19.35 -31.33
C ARG A 93 -12.90 -19.11 -32.66
N GLU A 94 -13.92 -18.26 -32.66
CA GLU A 94 -14.68 -17.88 -33.85
C GLU A 94 -13.84 -16.98 -34.78
N ALA A 95 -13.00 -16.11 -34.20
CA ALA A 95 -12.01 -15.32 -34.93
C ALA A 95 -10.85 -16.19 -35.48
N GLU A 96 -10.36 -17.17 -34.72
CA GLU A 96 -9.35 -18.15 -35.18
C GLU A 96 -9.91 -19.06 -36.27
N ALA A 97 -11.16 -19.52 -36.15
CA ALA A 97 -11.84 -20.29 -37.18
C ALA A 97 -12.05 -19.48 -38.46
N SER A 98 -12.29 -18.17 -38.34
CA SER A 98 -12.38 -17.25 -39.49
C SER A 98 -11.01 -16.90 -40.09
N THR A 99 -9.91 -17.05 -39.34
CA THR A 99 -8.53 -16.79 -39.80
C THR A 99 -7.85 -18.05 -40.38
N ARG A 100 -8.34 -19.25 -40.05
CA ARG A 100 -7.74 -20.54 -40.45
C ARG A 100 -7.92 -20.91 -41.93
N ASP A 101 -8.68 -20.14 -42.71
CA ASP A 101 -8.90 -20.39 -44.15
C ASP A 101 -7.86 -19.72 -45.06
N GLU A 102 -6.78 -19.15 -44.53
CA GLU A 102 -5.63 -18.68 -45.32
C GLU A 102 -4.34 -19.47 -44.98
N PRO A 103 -3.74 -20.20 -45.94
CA PRO A 103 -2.65 -21.14 -45.66
C PRO A 103 -1.29 -20.45 -45.49
N ALA A 104 -0.68 -20.62 -44.32
CA ALA A 104 0.69 -20.21 -44.00
C ALA A 104 1.75 -21.22 -44.51
N PRO A 105 2.94 -20.79 -44.95
CA PRO A 105 4.11 -21.66 -45.02
C PRO A 105 5.09 -21.39 -43.85
N ALA A 106 5.21 -22.40 -43.00
CA ALA A 106 6.45 -23.00 -42.46
C ALA A 106 7.53 -22.14 -41.75
N ALA A 107 7.55 -22.28 -40.42
CA ALA A 107 8.65 -22.76 -39.55
C ALA A 107 10.08 -22.15 -39.64
N ALA A 108 10.59 -21.66 -38.50
CA ALA A 108 11.92 -22.01 -37.96
C ALA A 108 12.07 -21.54 -36.49
N LYS A 109 12.65 -22.41 -35.65
CA LYS A 109 12.81 -22.30 -34.19
C LYS A 109 14.14 -21.61 -33.78
N PRO A 110 14.29 -21.15 -32.52
CA PRO A 110 15.29 -20.17 -32.07
C PRO A 110 16.67 -20.79 -31.80
N THR A 111 17.74 -19.99 -31.92
CA THR A 111 19.15 -20.37 -31.71
C THR A 111 19.75 -19.65 -30.51
N ASP A 112 20.52 -20.43 -29.72
CA ASP A 112 21.21 -20.17 -28.47
C ASP A 112 22.19 -18.97 -28.44
N GLU A 113 22.28 -18.35 -27.25
CA GLU A 113 23.46 -17.72 -26.62
C GLU A 113 23.89 -18.65 -25.45
N PRO A 114 25.06 -18.50 -24.76
CA PRO A 114 26.20 -17.56 -24.92
C PRO A 114 27.59 -18.25 -24.78
N ASP A 115 28.70 -17.55 -25.04
CA ASP A 115 30.01 -17.94 -24.49
C ASP A 115 30.93 -16.74 -24.18
N GLU A 116 31.46 -16.81 -22.96
CA GLU A 116 32.59 -16.19 -22.23
C GLU A 116 33.78 -15.64 -23.06
N GLN A 117 34.67 -14.70 -22.66
CA GLN A 117 35.42 -14.49 -21.39
C GLN A 117 36.45 -13.29 -21.56
N PRO A 118 37.37 -12.95 -20.62
CA PRO A 118 37.65 -11.58 -20.14
C PRO A 118 39.13 -11.13 -20.37
N ARG A 119 39.55 -9.94 -19.91
CA ARG A 119 40.96 -9.65 -19.55
C ARG A 119 41.16 -8.36 -18.73
N ASP A 120 41.84 -8.53 -17.60
CA ASP A 120 42.31 -7.51 -16.64
C ASP A 120 43.62 -6.79 -17.09
N GLN A 121 43.65 -5.45 -16.88
CA GLN A 121 44.64 -4.51 -16.22
C GLN A 121 46.18 -4.77 -16.25
N PRO A 122 47.12 -3.90 -15.74
CA PRO A 122 47.08 -2.55 -15.08
C PRO A 122 48.14 -1.54 -15.68
N THR A 123 48.38 -0.27 -15.28
CA THR A 123 49.02 0.29 -14.06
C THR A 123 49.18 1.83 -14.26
N GLY A 124 48.77 2.70 -13.31
CA GLY A 124 49.62 3.58 -12.45
C GLY A 124 50.18 4.85 -13.16
N ASP A 125 50.24 6.07 -12.60
CA ASP A 125 50.39 6.51 -11.21
C ASP A 125 50.25 8.07 -11.12
N ALA A 126 49.91 8.56 -9.91
CA ALA A 126 50.30 9.83 -9.26
C ALA A 126 49.93 11.21 -9.91
N ALA A 127 49.57 12.30 -9.21
CA ALA A 127 49.61 12.75 -7.81
C ALA A 127 48.68 14.00 -7.70
N ALA A 128 47.84 14.17 -6.68
CA ALA A 128 48.07 14.81 -5.37
C ALA A 128 47.83 16.35 -5.30
N ASN A 129 47.37 16.77 -4.10
CA ASN A 129 47.30 18.13 -3.51
C ASN A 129 45.96 18.87 -3.71
N ASP A 130 45.43 19.65 -2.78
CA ASP A 130 45.62 19.87 -1.33
C ASP A 130 44.45 20.81 -0.89
N ALA A 131 44.22 20.93 0.40
CA ALA A 131 43.12 21.62 1.07
C ALA A 131 43.03 23.16 0.83
N GLY A 132 41.84 23.74 1.07
CA GLY A 132 41.68 25.21 1.16
C GLY A 132 40.23 25.74 1.25
N ASP A 133 39.78 25.94 2.49
CA ASP A 133 39.01 27.07 3.05
C ASP A 133 37.78 27.75 2.36
N THR A 134 36.67 27.75 3.14
CA THR A 134 35.63 28.79 3.40
C THR A 134 34.65 29.35 2.31
N PRO A 135 33.44 29.82 2.73
CA PRO A 135 32.21 29.87 1.92
C PRO A 135 31.97 31.21 1.21
N THR A 136 31.27 31.19 0.08
CA THR A 136 30.80 32.40 -0.61
C THR A 136 29.30 32.33 -0.91
N GLN A 137 28.56 33.31 -0.42
CA GLN A 137 27.14 33.56 -0.63
C GLN A 137 26.78 33.77 -2.11
N PRO A 138 25.52 33.54 -2.52
CA PRO A 138 24.93 34.28 -3.62
C PRO A 138 23.81 35.22 -3.14
N SER A 139 24.11 36.52 -3.10
CA SER A 139 23.10 37.57 -3.22
C SER A 139 22.80 37.77 -4.71
N LEU A 140 21.58 37.47 -5.14
CA LEU A 140 21.07 37.81 -6.48
C LEU A 140 19.61 38.31 -6.38
N LEU A 141 19.52 39.63 -6.25
CA LEU A 141 18.56 40.57 -6.86
C LEU A 141 17.23 40.02 -7.43
N PRO A 142 16.06 40.53 -6.98
CA PRO A 142 14.90 40.66 -7.85
C PRO A 142 14.82 42.10 -8.43
N PRO A 143 14.49 42.27 -9.72
CA PRO A 143 14.27 43.59 -10.32
C PRO A 143 12.95 44.22 -9.85
N ARG A 144 13.05 45.52 -9.55
CA ARG A 144 11.96 46.48 -9.36
C ARG A 144 11.15 46.59 -10.67
N ARG A 145 9.83 46.57 -10.59
CA ARG A 145 8.95 47.19 -11.60
C ARG A 145 7.92 48.05 -10.88
N ASP A 146 7.90 49.29 -11.34
CA ASP A 146 7.21 50.44 -10.80
C ASP A 146 5.70 50.43 -11.14
N ASP A 147 4.93 51.12 -10.28
CA ASP A 147 3.59 51.67 -10.58
C ASP A 147 3.65 52.80 -11.62
#